data_AF-A0A371DGP4-F1
#
_entry.id   AF-A0A371DGP4-F1
#
_cell.length_a   1.000
_cell.length_b   1.000
_cell.length_c   1.000
_cell.angle_alpha   90.00
_cell.angle_beta   90.00
_cell.angle_gamma   90.00
#
_symmetry.space_group_name_H-M   'P 1'
#
loop_
_entity.id
_entity.type
_entity.pdbx_description
1 polymer ?
#
loop_
_entity_poly.entity_id
_entity_poly.type
_entity_poly.pdbx_seq_one_letter_code
_entity_poly.pdbx_strand_id
1 'polypeptide(L)'
;MKYCQGCYTAYRRQTDAYKKATKEAEELEVPVKTLMSTGVWGCKDSEEVSLIRVMAKTYAECLERAIQGREEHHRQFFVEADAAHQEYLDTLREKRKDALAFLDKVEDRKHPLLKLELEQKPREEAERMRHELDGARLRRLEQEKERLVRNERDIENATAKNSAVMARCAARLVYEEQTRCTIPIPSHQLFCHAHREEHRAAASKLKQVKRAVEEACSKLDAMLLSNVESRRVSMDDVIMELKRWLAALEEEIQLAELHQQRFQCKGMHSSVLMHCITSVYVGINLEITAIADAQHASDMSKLRSNRDDSRKSWSV
;
A
#
# COMPACT_ATOMS: atom_id res chain seq x y z
N MET A 1 69.32 5.18 -52.25
CA MET A 1 68.65 3.95 -52.72
C MET A 1 67.50 4.32 -53.64
N LYS A 2 67.32 3.63 -54.77
CA LYS A 2 66.14 3.77 -55.63
C LYS A 2 65.26 2.53 -55.43
N TYR A 3 64.09 2.70 -54.82
CA TYR A 3 63.08 1.65 -54.72
C TYR A 3 62.45 1.38 -56.09
N CYS A 4 61.96 0.16 -56.34
CA CYS A 4 61.04 -0.06 -57.46
C CYS A 4 59.72 0.69 -57.19
N GLN A 5 58.94 0.96 -58.24
CA GLN A 5 57.72 1.77 -58.13
C GLN A 5 56.74 1.24 -57.07
N GLY A 6 56.56 -0.08 -56.98
CA GLY A 6 55.68 -0.71 -55.98
C GLY A 6 56.16 -0.47 -54.54
N CYS A 7 57.45 -0.69 -54.28
CA CYS A 7 58.06 -0.42 -52.96
C CYS A 7 57.99 1.07 -52.59
N TYR A 8 58.18 1.97 -53.56
CA TYR A 8 58.08 3.41 -53.33
C TYR A 8 56.64 3.84 -52.96
N THR A 9 55.62 3.30 -53.63
CA THR A 9 54.23 3.56 -53.27
C THR A 9 53.89 3.05 -51.87
N ALA A 10 54.35 1.85 -51.50
CA ALA A 10 54.16 1.30 -50.16
C ALA A 10 54.85 2.16 -49.09
N TYR A 11 56.10 2.56 -49.33
CA TYR A 11 56.86 3.47 -48.48
C TYR A 11 56.10 4.77 -48.22
N ARG A 12 55.63 5.44 -49.29
CA ARG A 12 54.88 6.71 -49.19
C ARG A 12 53.59 6.54 -48.39
N ARG A 13 52.81 5.50 -48.67
CA ARG A 13 51.54 5.23 -47.97
C ARG A 13 51.75 5.04 -46.46
N GLN A 14 52.74 4.25 -46.06
CA GLN A 14 53.03 4.04 -44.64
C GLN A 14 53.59 5.31 -43.98
N THR A 15 54.46 6.04 -44.68
CA THR A 15 54.95 7.35 -44.24
C THR A 15 53.81 8.32 -43.96
N ASP A 16 52.88 8.46 -44.90
CA ASP A 16 51.75 9.36 -44.77
C ASP A 16 50.81 8.92 -43.63
N ALA A 17 50.62 7.62 -43.44
CA ALA A 17 49.79 7.07 -42.37
C ALA A 17 50.33 7.39 -40.97
N TYR A 18 51.60 7.10 -40.68
CA TYR A 18 52.16 7.39 -39.36
C TYR A 18 52.34 8.90 -39.12
N LYS A 19 52.60 9.70 -40.17
CA LYS A 19 52.66 11.17 -40.07
C LYS A 19 51.30 11.76 -39.77
N LYS A 20 50.24 11.24 -40.38
CA LYS A 20 48.86 11.63 -40.07
C LYS A 20 48.54 11.35 -38.59
N ALA A 21 48.83 10.14 -38.10
CA ALA A 21 48.63 9.79 -36.69
C ALA A 21 49.45 10.68 -35.73
N THR A 22 50.69 11.03 -36.12
CA THR A 22 51.53 11.97 -35.36
C THR A 22 50.87 13.34 -35.26
N LYS A 23 50.36 13.88 -36.38
CA LYS A 23 49.68 15.18 -36.41
C LYS A 23 48.40 15.18 -35.57
N GLU A 24 47.60 14.11 -35.66
CA GLU A 24 46.40 13.94 -34.83
C GLU A 24 46.75 13.91 -33.33
N ALA A 25 47.88 13.29 -32.96
CA ALA A 25 48.36 13.33 -31.58
C ALA A 25 48.83 14.74 -31.17
N GLU A 26 49.57 15.45 -32.02
CA GLU A 26 50.05 16.82 -31.77
C GLU A 26 48.88 17.81 -31.55
N GLU A 27 47.79 17.67 -32.32
CA GLU A 27 46.57 18.48 -32.16
C GLU A 27 45.91 18.27 -30.78
N LEU A 28 46.04 17.08 -30.20
CA LEU A 28 45.50 16.73 -28.89
C LEU A 28 46.50 16.95 -27.74
N GLU A 29 47.78 17.16 -28.01
CA GLU A 29 48.82 17.20 -26.98
C GLU A 29 48.63 18.37 -26.02
N VAL A 30 48.37 19.58 -26.52
CA VAL A 30 48.17 20.78 -25.69
C VAL A 30 46.98 20.62 -24.73
N PRO A 31 45.76 20.30 -25.19
CA PRO A 31 44.63 20.15 -24.28
C PRO A 31 44.82 18.99 -23.31
N VAL A 32 45.35 17.84 -23.75
CA VAL A 32 45.59 16.71 -22.84
C VAL A 32 46.65 17.03 -21.80
N LYS A 33 47.76 17.69 -22.16
CA LYS A 33 48.77 18.15 -21.18
C LYS A 33 48.19 19.14 -20.17
N THR A 34 47.31 20.04 -20.62
CA THR A 34 46.62 20.98 -19.75
C THR A 34 45.76 20.24 -18.73
N LEU A 35 45.02 19.23 -19.18
CA LEU A 35 44.20 18.38 -18.32
C LEU A 35 45.05 17.54 -17.36
N MET A 36 46.17 16.99 -17.82
CA MET A 36 47.10 16.23 -16.98
C MET A 36 47.72 17.09 -15.88
N SER A 37 48.02 18.35 -16.17
CA SER A 37 48.62 19.30 -15.21
C SER A 37 47.59 19.80 -14.20
N THR A 38 46.36 20.04 -14.64
CA THR A 38 45.24 20.50 -13.79
C THR A 38 44.67 19.36 -12.94
N GLY A 39 44.74 18.13 -13.45
CA GLY A 39 44.14 16.95 -12.85
C GLY A 39 42.62 16.87 -13.07
N VAL A 40 42.03 15.74 -12.68
CA VAL A 40 40.59 15.44 -12.83
C VAL A 40 39.80 15.57 -11.52
N TRP A 41 40.48 15.85 -10.41
CA TRP A 41 39.85 15.95 -9.09
C TRP A 41 38.91 17.16 -8.94
N GLY A 42 39.12 18.20 -9.75
CA GLY A 42 38.26 19.38 -9.79
C GLY A 42 36.93 19.16 -10.52
N CYS A 43 36.83 18.14 -11.37
CA CYS A 43 35.61 17.84 -12.13
C CYS A 43 34.53 17.33 -11.17
N LYS A 44 33.39 18.01 -11.15
CA LYS A 44 32.22 17.66 -10.33
C LYS A 44 31.16 16.90 -11.13
N ASP A 45 31.29 16.93 -12.44
CA ASP A 45 30.31 16.44 -13.39
C ASP A 45 30.83 15.17 -14.08
N SER A 46 30.00 14.13 -14.13
CA SER A 46 30.28 12.87 -14.82
C SER A 46 30.43 13.05 -16.34
N GLU A 47 29.73 14.02 -16.92
CA GLU A 47 29.82 14.33 -18.35
C GLU A 47 31.17 14.94 -18.69
N GLU A 48 31.63 15.90 -17.88
CA GLU A 48 32.97 16.50 -18.00
C GLU A 48 34.08 15.45 -17.92
N VAL A 49 34.02 14.55 -16.92
CA VAL A 49 34.97 13.45 -16.78
C VAL A 49 34.92 12.49 -17.99
N SER A 50 33.73 12.25 -18.54
CA SER A 50 33.57 11.41 -19.73
C SER A 50 34.17 12.04 -20.99
N LEU A 51 34.09 13.36 -21.15
CA LEU A 51 34.76 14.07 -22.24
C LEU A 51 36.28 13.99 -22.12
N ILE A 52 36.82 14.25 -20.92
CA ILE A 52 38.26 14.15 -20.64
C ILE A 52 38.78 12.74 -20.96
N ARG A 53 38.03 11.71 -20.57
CA ARG A 53 38.33 10.32 -20.87
C ARG A 53 38.45 10.06 -22.37
N VAL A 54 37.50 10.56 -23.16
CA VAL A 54 37.51 10.39 -24.62
C VAL A 54 38.75 11.06 -25.22
N MET A 55 39.09 12.26 -24.78
CA MET A 55 40.28 12.98 -25.25
C MET A 55 41.58 12.25 -24.91
N ALA A 56 41.76 11.84 -23.65
CA ALA A 56 42.95 11.11 -23.20
C ALA A 56 43.11 9.76 -23.92
N LYS A 57 42.00 9.02 -24.09
CA LYS A 57 41.99 7.76 -24.84
C LYS A 57 42.36 7.97 -26.31
N THR A 58 41.74 8.94 -26.97
CA THR A 58 42.02 9.24 -28.39
C THR A 58 43.48 9.64 -28.59
N TYR A 59 44.04 10.45 -27.68
CA TYR A 59 45.45 10.83 -27.71
C TYR A 59 46.38 9.60 -27.57
N ALA A 60 46.11 8.71 -26.61
CA ALA A 60 46.88 7.48 -26.43
C ALA A 60 46.80 6.55 -27.65
N GLU A 61 45.64 6.45 -28.31
CA GLU A 61 45.44 5.67 -29.53
C GLU A 61 46.16 6.28 -30.75
N CYS A 62 46.17 7.61 -30.89
CA CYS A 62 46.95 8.30 -31.92
C CYS A 62 48.45 8.06 -31.74
N LEU A 63 48.96 8.14 -30.50
CA LEU A 63 50.35 7.84 -30.17
C LEU A 63 50.71 6.37 -30.50
N GLU A 64 49.86 5.42 -30.13
CA GLU A 64 50.09 4.00 -30.45
C GLU A 64 50.15 3.76 -31.96
N ARG A 65 49.22 4.32 -32.74
CA ARG A 65 49.24 4.23 -34.21
C ARG A 65 50.50 4.86 -34.80
N ALA A 66 50.97 5.97 -34.25
CA ALA A 66 52.19 6.63 -34.70
C ALA A 66 53.45 5.78 -34.39
N ILE A 67 53.52 5.18 -33.20
CA ILE A 67 54.62 4.28 -32.79
C ILE A 67 54.65 3.05 -33.70
N GLN A 68 53.54 2.30 -33.76
CA GLN A 68 53.45 1.08 -34.56
C GLN A 68 53.73 1.34 -36.05
N GLY A 69 53.17 2.43 -36.60
CA GLY A 69 53.37 2.80 -38.00
C GLY A 69 54.82 3.15 -38.31
N ARG A 70 55.54 3.78 -37.37
CA ARG A 70 56.96 4.08 -37.52
C ARG A 70 57.84 2.85 -37.38
N GLU A 71 57.59 2.00 -36.39
CA GLU A 71 58.31 0.75 -36.19
C GLU A 71 58.16 -0.20 -37.39
N GLU A 72 56.93 -0.34 -37.90
CA GLU A 72 56.66 -1.16 -39.08
C GLU A 72 57.37 -0.62 -40.32
N HIS A 73 57.24 0.69 -40.56
CA HIS A 73 57.92 1.36 -41.66
C HIS A 73 59.44 1.21 -41.56
N HIS A 74 59.99 1.35 -40.36
CA HIS A 74 61.42 1.19 -40.13
C HIS A 74 61.87 -0.23 -40.48
N ARG A 75 61.19 -1.24 -39.91
CA ARG A 75 61.51 -2.66 -40.09
C ARG A 75 61.47 -3.10 -41.56
N GLN A 76 60.60 -2.51 -42.36
CA GLN A 76 60.44 -2.88 -43.77
C GLN A 76 61.44 -2.19 -44.71
N PHE A 77 61.79 -0.93 -44.44
CA PHE A 77 62.53 -0.11 -45.41
C PHE A 77 63.96 0.24 -45.01
N PHE A 78 64.37 -0.07 -43.77
CA PHE A 78 65.70 0.25 -43.26
C PHE A 78 66.32 -0.96 -42.57
N VAL A 79 67.64 -1.10 -42.72
CA VAL A 79 68.40 -2.23 -42.15
C VAL A 79 68.72 -1.99 -40.67
N GLU A 80 69.00 -0.73 -40.30
CA GLU A 80 69.37 -0.33 -38.94
C GLU A 80 68.58 0.91 -38.52
N ALA A 81 68.18 0.92 -37.24
CA ALA A 81 67.54 2.07 -36.64
C ALA A 81 68.54 3.19 -36.37
N ASP A 82 68.33 4.35 -37.00
CA ASP A 82 69.02 5.59 -36.61
C ASP A 82 68.72 5.91 -35.14
N ALA A 83 69.75 6.24 -34.38
CA ALA A 83 69.65 6.63 -32.97
C ALA A 83 68.63 7.76 -32.76
N ALA A 84 68.55 8.73 -33.68
CA ALA A 84 67.57 9.81 -33.62
C ALA A 84 66.13 9.31 -33.77
N HIS A 85 65.91 8.27 -34.58
CA HIS A 85 64.59 7.65 -34.72
C HIS A 85 64.20 6.91 -33.43
N GLN A 86 65.15 6.21 -32.81
CA GLN A 86 64.91 5.48 -31.58
C GLN A 86 64.56 6.43 -30.43
N GLU A 87 65.32 7.52 -30.26
CA GLU A 87 65.04 8.56 -29.27
C GLU A 87 63.63 9.18 -29.45
N TYR A 88 63.23 9.41 -30.70
CA TYR A 88 61.89 9.90 -31.01
C TYR A 88 60.78 8.89 -30.65
N LEU A 89 60.98 7.60 -30.95
CA LEU A 89 60.04 6.55 -30.55
C LEU A 89 59.93 6.45 -29.02
N ASP A 90 61.04 6.55 -28.31
CA ASP A 90 61.05 6.52 -26.85
C ASP A 90 60.29 7.71 -26.25
N THR A 91 60.43 8.89 -26.84
CA THR A 91 59.62 10.07 -26.48
C THR A 91 58.12 9.81 -26.68
N LEU A 92 57.71 9.20 -27.80
CA LEU A 92 56.30 8.87 -28.04
C LEU A 92 55.77 7.81 -27.07
N ARG A 93 56.60 6.81 -26.74
CA ARG A 93 56.26 5.76 -25.77
C ARG A 93 56.05 6.34 -24.37
N GLU A 94 56.91 7.26 -23.92
CA GLU A 94 56.72 7.91 -22.62
C GLU A 94 55.46 8.77 -22.62
N LYS A 95 55.22 9.57 -23.67
CA LYS A 95 53.95 10.32 -23.81
C LYS A 95 52.72 9.41 -23.75
N ARG A 96 52.78 8.22 -24.37
CA ARG A 96 51.67 7.26 -24.36
C ARG A 96 51.46 6.68 -22.97
N LYS A 97 52.54 6.28 -22.30
CA LYS A 97 52.51 5.77 -20.93
C LYS A 97 51.91 6.80 -19.97
N ASP A 98 52.31 8.06 -20.10
CA ASP A 98 51.74 9.18 -19.35
C ASP A 98 50.25 9.35 -19.63
N ALA A 99 49.83 9.32 -20.90
CA ALA A 99 48.42 9.41 -21.28
C ALA A 99 47.56 8.27 -20.73
N LEU A 100 48.10 7.04 -20.71
CA LEU A 100 47.42 5.87 -20.12
C LEU A 100 47.32 5.99 -18.60
N ALA A 101 48.41 6.39 -17.92
CA ALA A 101 48.39 6.63 -16.48
C ALA A 101 47.42 7.77 -16.10
N PHE A 102 47.25 8.77 -16.97
CA PHE A 102 46.23 9.78 -16.79
C PHE A 102 44.82 9.23 -17.02
N LEU A 103 44.61 8.41 -18.05
CA LEU A 103 43.33 7.76 -18.32
C LEU A 103 42.86 6.92 -17.13
N ASP A 104 43.75 6.18 -16.47
CA ASP A 104 43.43 5.42 -15.26
C ASP A 104 42.90 6.33 -14.14
N LYS A 105 43.55 7.49 -13.91
CA LYS A 105 43.06 8.50 -12.95
C LYS A 105 41.69 9.06 -13.31
N VAL A 106 41.40 9.23 -14.60
CA VAL A 106 40.10 9.70 -15.09
C VAL A 106 39.00 8.67 -14.81
N GLU A 107 39.28 7.38 -15.05
CA GLU A 107 38.35 6.28 -14.77
C GLU A 107 38.09 6.13 -13.27
N ASP A 108 39.15 6.21 -12.45
CA ASP A 108 39.04 6.22 -10.99
C ASP A 108 38.16 7.36 -10.48
N ARG A 109 38.23 8.53 -11.13
CA ARG A 109 37.39 9.68 -10.77
C ARG A 109 35.94 9.53 -11.21
N LYS A 110 35.68 8.83 -12.32
CA LYS A 110 34.33 8.63 -12.87
C LYS A 110 33.45 7.79 -11.94
N HIS A 111 34.01 6.75 -11.34
CA HIS A 111 33.27 5.82 -10.50
C HIS A 111 32.54 6.49 -9.30
N PRO A 112 33.19 7.33 -8.46
CA PRO A 112 32.49 7.99 -7.35
C PRO A 112 31.45 9.01 -7.81
N LEU A 113 31.64 9.66 -8.97
CA LEU A 113 30.65 10.61 -9.50
C LEU A 113 29.37 9.89 -9.95
N LEU A 114 29.51 8.78 -10.69
CA LEU A 114 28.36 7.94 -11.06
C LEU A 114 27.63 7.39 -9.84
N LYS A 115 28.38 6.99 -8.80
CA LYS A 115 27.77 6.53 -7.54
C LYS A 115 26.96 7.65 -6.87
N LEU A 116 27.49 8.88 -6.83
CA LEU A 116 26.78 10.04 -6.28
C LEU A 116 25.51 10.36 -7.07
N GLU A 117 25.56 10.34 -8.41
CA GLU A 117 24.38 10.56 -9.26
C GLU A 117 23.29 9.51 -9.03
N LEU A 118 23.70 8.23 -8.96
CA LEU A 118 22.79 7.11 -8.69
C LEU A 118 22.17 7.19 -7.29
N GLU A 119 22.87 7.77 -6.30
CA GLU A 119 22.36 7.97 -4.94
C GLU A 119 21.52 9.25 -4.79
N GLN A 120 21.83 10.30 -5.54
CA GLN A 120 21.11 11.59 -5.48
C GLN A 120 19.76 11.51 -6.19
N LYS A 121 19.70 10.87 -7.36
CA LYS A 121 18.47 10.82 -8.16
C LYS A 121 17.26 10.24 -7.40
N PRO A 122 17.37 9.11 -6.66
CA PRO A 122 16.28 8.60 -5.83
C PRO A 122 15.90 9.53 -4.68
N ARG A 123 16.86 10.28 -4.11
CA ARG A 123 16.59 11.25 -3.04
C ARG A 123 15.79 12.43 -3.56
N GLU A 124 16.19 12.99 -4.70
CA GLU A 124 15.46 14.07 -5.36
C GLU A 124 14.05 13.63 -5.79
N GLU A 125 13.92 12.43 -6.35
CA GLU A 125 12.60 11.85 -6.69
C GLU A 125 11.72 11.67 -5.44
N ALA A 126 12.28 11.15 -4.35
CA ALA A 126 11.56 11.01 -3.09
C ALA A 126 11.16 12.37 -2.48
N GLU A 127 12.00 13.40 -2.60
CA GLU A 127 11.68 14.76 -2.16
C GLU A 127 10.57 15.38 -3.01
N ARG A 128 10.62 15.23 -4.35
CA ARG A 128 9.54 15.67 -5.24
C ARG A 128 8.22 14.99 -4.88
N MET A 129 8.23 13.68 -4.64
CA MET A 129 7.04 12.93 -4.26
C MET A 129 6.50 13.38 -2.90
N ARG A 130 7.37 13.64 -1.91
CA ARG A 130 6.95 14.22 -0.62
C ARG A 130 6.27 15.57 -0.81
N HIS A 131 6.87 16.46 -1.61
CA HIS A 131 6.32 17.78 -1.88
C HIS A 131 4.96 17.72 -2.58
N GLU A 132 4.77 16.76 -3.49
CA GLU A 132 3.50 16.53 -4.18
C GLU A 132 2.41 16.01 -3.22
N LEU A 133 2.77 15.06 -2.36
CA LEU A 133 1.87 14.51 -1.34
C LEU A 133 1.44 15.57 -0.33
N ASP A 134 2.38 16.41 0.13
CA ASP A 134 2.10 17.52 1.04
C ASP A 134 1.19 18.56 0.36
N GLY A 135 1.46 18.90 -0.91
CA GLY A 135 0.58 19.75 -1.70
C GLY A 135 -0.82 19.17 -1.86
N ALA A 136 -0.94 17.86 -2.10
CA ALA A 136 -2.22 17.17 -2.20
C ALA A 136 -2.98 17.15 -0.86
N ARG A 137 -2.26 16.98 0.26
CA ARG A 137 -2.82 17.02 1.61
C ARG A 137 -3.38 18.40 1.94
N LEU A 138 -2.64 19.47 1.62
CA LEU A 138 -3.10 20.85 1.82
C LEU A 138 -4.39 21.13 1.05
N ARG A 139 -4.45 20.76 -0.24
CA ARG A 139 -5.68 20.92 -1.05
C ARG A 139 -6.89 20.18 -0.46
N ARG A 140 -6.70 18.98 0.10
CA ARG A 140 -7.79 18.24 0.77
C ARG A 140 -8.28 18.96 2.02
N LEU A 141 -7.36 19.49 2.83
CA LEU A 141 -7.71 20.25 4.04
C LEU A 141 -8.46 21.54 3.68
N GLU A 142 -8.08 22.24 2.61
CA GLU A 142 -8.79 23.42 2.11
C GLU A 142 -10.21 23.06 1.64
N GLN A 143 -10.37 22.00 0.85
CA GLN A 143 -11.68 21.52 0.41
C GLN A 143 -12.58 21.11 1.58
N GLU A 144 -12.01 20.45 2.59
CA GLU A 144 -12.76 20.07 3.79
C GLU A 144 -13.19 21.31 4.59
N LYS A 145 -12.31 22.30 4.75
CA LYS A 145 -12.64 23.58 5.38
C LYS A 145 -13.78 24.28 4.65
N GLU A 146 -13.73 24.35 3.32
CA GLU A 146 -14.82 24.92 2.51
C GLU A 146 -16.14 24.16 2.65
N ARG A 147 -16.08 22.83 2.77
CA ARG A 147 -17.27 21.99 3.01
C ARG A 147 -17.88 22.29 4.38
N LEU A 148 -17.05 22.42 5.42
CA LEU A 148 -17.51 22.77 6.77
C LEU A 148 -18.17 24.15 6.80
N VAL A 149 -17.55 25.16 6.17
CA VAL A 149 -18.14 26.51 6.08
C VAL A 149 -19.49 26.50 5.35
N ARG A 150 -19.64 25.69 4.29
CA ARG A 150 -20.94 25.51 3.61
C ARG A 150 -21.99 24.89 4.54
N ASN A 151 -21.62 23.82 5.24
CA ASN A 151 -22.52 23.15 6.19
C ASN A 151 -22.98 24.10 7.30
N GLU A 152 -22.10 24.95 7.84
CA GLU A 152 -22.46 25.94 8.86
C GLU A 152 -23.51 26.93 8.34
N ARG A 153 -23.33 27.49 7.13
CA ARG A 153 -24.32 28.39 6.51
C ARG A 153 -25.66 27.70 6.30
N ASP A 154 -25.65 26.42 5.89
CA ASP A 154 -26.87 25.66 5.68
C ASP A 154 -27.62 25.42 7.01
N ILE A 155 -26.91 25.17 8.10
CA ILE A 155 -27.47 25.07 9.45
C ILE A 155 -28.08 26.41 9.89
N GLU A 156 -27.34 27.52 9.75
CA GLU A 156 -27.84 28.86 10.07
C GLU A 156 -29.12 29.18 9.29
N ASN A 157 -29.13 28.95 7.98
CA ASN A 157 -30.31 29.14 7.13
C ASN A 157 -31.50 28.27 7.55
N ALA A 158 -31.27 27.01 7.94
CA ALA A 158 -32.31 26.11 8.42
C ALA A 158 -32.89 26.56 9.77
N THR A 159 -32.04 27.03 10.69
CA THR A 159 -32.50 27.56 11.99
C THR A 159 -33.33 28.84 11.82
N ALA A 160 -32.96 29.73 10.91
CA ALA A 160 -33.72 30.95 10.61
C ALA A 160 -35.13 30.63 10.09
N LYS A 161 -35.26 29.68 9.15
CA LYS A 161 -36.56 29.27 8.56
C LYS A 161 -37.49 28.55 9.54
N ASN A 162 -36.95 27.83 10.52
CA ASN A 162 -37.73 27.01 11.46
C ASN A 162 -38.17 27.74 12.75
N SER A 163 -37.84 29.02 12.90
CA SER A 163 -38.13 29.81 14.11
C SER A 163 -39.61 30.20 14.30
N ALA A 164 -40.46 30.06 13.28
CA ALA A 164 -41.83 30.59 13.30
C ALA A 164 -42.97 29.57 13.49
N VAL A 165 -42.69 28.26 13.50
CA VAL A 165 -43.75 27.23 13.59
C VAL A 165 -43.57 26.42 14.87
N MET A 166 -44.51 26.56 15.81
CA MET A 166 -44.56 25.73 17.01
C MET A 166 -45.46 24.52 16.74
N ALA A 167 -44.91 23.31 16.89
CA ALA A 167 -45.66 22.06 16.90
C ALA A 167 -46.01 21.65 18.34
N ARG A 168 -46.91 20.68 18.50
CA ARG A 168 -47.12 20.00 19.80
C ARG A 168 -46.15 18.84 19.94
N CYS A 169 -45.72 18.56 21.15
CA CYS A 169 -44.90 17.39 21.44
C CYS A 169 -45.59 16.08 21.00
N ALA A 170 -44.83 15.21 20.34
CA ALA A 170 -45.32 13.96 19.77
C ALA A 170 -45.49 12.82 20.79
N ALA A 171 -44.96 12.97 22.01
CA ALA A 171 -45.06 11.97 23.06
C ALA A 171 -46.52 11.82 23.55
N ARG A 172 -46.94 10.56 23.75
CA ARG A 172 -48.22 10.23 24.39
C ARG A 172 -48.06 10.12 25.90
N LEU A 173 -49.04 10.60 26.65
CA LEU A 173 -49.07 10.48 28.10
C LEU A 173 -49.52 9.07 28.50
N VAL A 174 -48.83 8.48 29.49
CA VAL A 174 -49.02 7.08 29.91
C VAL A 174 -50.42 6.81 30.48
N TYR A 175 -51.10 7.83 31.01
CA TYR A 175 -52.36 7.67 31.74
C TYR A 175 -53.63 7.88 30.88
N GLU A 176 -53.48 8.33 29.63
CA GLU A 176 -54.60 8.60 28.72
C GLU A 176 -54.17 8.22 27.29
N GLU A 177 -54.63 7.06 26.79
CA GLU A 177 -54.11 6.40 25.57
C GLU A 177 -54.12 7.26 24.28
N GLN A 178 -54.70 8.47 24.32
CA GLN A 178 -54.91 9.32 23.16
C GLN A 178 -54.51 10.79 23.36
N THR A 179 -54.02 11.21 24.54
CA THR A 179 -53.59 12.61 24.72
C THR A 179 -52.09 12.77 24.45
N ARG A 180 -51.79 13.67 23.51
CA ARG A 180 -50.42 14.14 23.25
C ARG A 180 -50.04 15.18 24.28
N CYS A 181 -48.76 15.23 24.63
CA CYS A 181 -48.21 16.28 25.46
C CYS A 181 -48.54 17.67 24.88
N THR A 182 -49.13 18.53 25.71
CA THR A 182 -49.61 19.87 25.32
C THR A 182 -48.51 20.92 25.22
N ILE A 183 -47.28 20.59 25.63
CA ILE A 183 -46.14 21.51 25.61
C ILE A 183 -45.83 21.88 24.14
N PRO A 184 -45.92 23.17 23.78
CA PRO A 184 -45.54 23.64 22.47
C PRO A 184 -44.02 23.54 22.32
N ILE A 185 -43.57 23.05 21.17
CA ILE A 185 -42.16 22.87 20.84
C ILE A 185 -41.89 23.44 19.45
N PRO A 186 -40.65 23.85 19.14
CA PRO A 186 -40.29 24.23 17.78
C PRO A 186 -40.59 23.08 16.80
N SER A 187 -41.08 23.39 15.59
CA SER A 187 -41.46 22.37 14.57
C SER A 187 -40.35 21.40 14.19
N HIS A 188 -39.08 21.80 14.35
CA HIS A 188 -37.92 20.96 14.12
C HIS A 188 -37.64 19.96 15.27
N GLN A 189 -38.32 20.09 16.41
CA GLN A 189 -38.23 19.18 17.54
C GLN A 189 -39.46 18.29 17.56
N LEU A 190 -39.25 17.00 17.85
CA LEU A 190 -40.36 16.03 18.00
C LEU A 190 -40.87 15.94 19.44
N PHE A 191 -39.98 16.21 20.41
CA PHE A 191 -40.27 16.05 21.83
C PHE A 191 -39.89 17.32 22.60
N CYS A 192 -40.66 17.65 23.64
CA CYS A 192 -40.21 18.65 24.62
C CYS A 192 -39.00 18.12 25.40
N HIS A 193 -38.28 18.99 26.11
CA HIS A 193 -37.05 18.61 26.80
C HIS A 193 -37.23 17.38 27.72
N ALA A 194 -38.31 17.33 28.51
CA ALA A 194 -38.61 16.20 29.39
C ALA A 194 -38.77 14.88 28.60
N HIS A 195 -39.68 14.85 27.62
CA HIS A 195 -39.92 13.67 26.79
C HIS A 195 -38.72 13.30 25.90
N ARG A 196 -37.83 14.26 25.58
CA ARG A 196 -36.59 14.01 24.85
C ARG A 196 -35.59 13.21 25.69
N GLU A 197 -35.42 13.57 26.96
CA GLU A 197 -34.56 12.80 27.88
C GLU A 197 -35.16 11.41 28.16
N GLU A 198 -36.49 11.32 28.31
CA GLU A 198 -37.16 10.01 28.43
C GLU A 198 -36.97 9.14 27.18
N HIS A 199 -37.15 9.70 25.99
CA HIS A 199 -36.89 9.01 24.73
C HIS A 199 -35.43 8.57 24.63
N ARG A 200 -34.47 9.43 25.00
CA ARG A 200 -33.04 9.08 25.02
C ARG A 200 -32.76 7.93 25.99
N ALA A 201 -33.32 7.98 27.20
CA ALA A 201 -33.16 6.93 28.21
C ALA A 201 -33.76 5.60 27.72
N ALA A 202 -34.98 5.63 27.18
CA ALA A 202 -35.65 4.46 26.63
C ALA A 202 -34.91 3.87 25.42
N ALA A 203 -34.43 4.70 24.49
CA ALA A 203 -33.63 4.26 23.35
C ALA A 203 -32.27 3.68 23.78
N SER A 204 -31.63 4.27 24.81
CA SER A 204 -30.39 3.74 25.39
C SER A 204 -30.63 2.36 26.02
N LYS A 205 -31.72 2.20 26.79
CA LYS A 205 -32.11 0.91 27.37
C LYS A 205 -32.37 -0.13 26.28
N LEU A 206 -33.11 0.23 25.24
CA LEU A 206 -33.37 -0.67 24.10
C LEU A 206 -32.07 -1.09 23.39
N LYS A 207 -31.10 -0.17 23.23
CA LYS A 207 -29.77 -0.49 22.68
C LYS A 207 -28.94 -1.41 23.60
N GLN A 208 -29.13 -1.32 24.92
CA GLN A 208 -28.47 -2.24 25.86
C GLN A 208 -29.07 -3.63 25.76
N VAL A 209 -30.40 -3.75 25.75
CA VAL A 209 -31.09 -5.04 25.63
C VAL A 209 -30.79 -5.71 24.28
N LYS A 210 -30.76 -4.96 23.18
CA LYS A 210 -30.30 -5.47 21.87
C LYS A 210 -28.91 -6.09 21.91
N ARG A 211 -27.96 -5.43 22.58
CA ARG A 211 -26.60 -5.97 22.75
C ARG A 211 -26.60 -7.25 23.60
N ALA A 212 -27.44 -7.31 24.64
CA ALA A 212 -27.59 -8.52 25.45
C ALA A 212 -28.20 -9.69 24.64
N VAL A 213 -29.15 -9.41 23.75
CA VAL A 213 -29.70 -10.40 22.80
C VAL A 213 -28.63 -10.90 21.83
N GLU A 214 -27.87 -9.99 21.21
CA GLU A 214 -26.78 -10.33 20.28
C GLU A 214 -25.68 -11.16 20.97
N GLU A 215 -25.31 -10.82 22.20
CA GLU A 215 -24.32 -11.55 23.01
C GLU A 215 -24.83 -12.95 23.39
N ALA A 216 -26.07 -13.06 23.86
CA ALA A 216 -26.69 -14.35 24.19
C ALA A 216 -26.82 -15.24 22.94
N CYS A 217 -27.18 -14.67 21.79
CA CYS A 217 -27.24 -15.38 20.51
C CYS A 217 -25.86 -15.88 20.10
N SER A 218 -24.84 -15.01 20.11
CA SER A 218 -23.47 -15.36 19.73
C SER A 218 -22.90 -16.47 20.63
N LYS A 219 -23.24 -16.44 21.92
CA LYS A 219 -22.82 -17.47 22.88
C LYS A 219 -23.52 -18.80 22.63
N LEU A 220 -24.82 -18.77 22.33
CA LEU A 220 -25.58 -19.95 21.94
C LEU A 220 -25.00 -20.57 20.64
N ASP A 221 -24.74 -19.75 19.63
CA ASP A 221 -24.13 -20.21 18.36
C ASP A 221 -22.76 -20.86 18.59
N ALA A 222 -21.91 -20.24 19.41
CA ALA A 222 -20.61 -20.81 19.76
C ALA A 222 -20.73 -22.15 20.52
N MET A 223 -21.72 -22.28 21.42
CA MET A 223 -22.01 -23.53 22.11
C MET A 223 -22.51 -24.62 21.15
N LEU A 224 -23.37 -24.27 20.19
CA LEU A 224 -23.88 -25.22 19.19
C LEU A 224 -22.77 -25.70 18.26
N LEU A 225 -21.94 -24.80 17.73
CA LEU A 225 -20.81 -25.14 16.87
C LEU A 225 -19.79 -26.02 17.60
N SER A 226 -19.41 -25.65 18.83
CA SER A 226 -18.46 -26.45 19.62
C SER A 226 -19.03 -27.81 20.03
N ASN A 227 -20.35 -27.94 20.21
CA ASN A 227 -20.97 -29.23 20.52
C ASN A 227 -20.95 -30.20 19.33
N VAL A 228 -21.14 -29.68 18.10
CA VAL A 228 -21.02 -30.47 16.85
C VAL A 228 -19.61 -31.02 16.70
N GLU A 229 -18.58 -30.20 16.97
CA GLU A 229 -17.18 -30.59 16.77
C GLU A 229 -16.62 -31.48 17.88
N SER A 230 -17.02 -31.25 19.14
CA SER A 230 -16.33 -31.84 20.30
C SER A 230 -17.19 -32.73 21.19
N ARG A 231 -18.53 -32.70 21.06
CA ARG A 231 -19.49 -33.37 21.98
C ARG A 231 -19.26 -33.10 23.47
N ARG A 232 -18.66 -31.95 23.82
CA ARG A 232 -18.28 -31.64 25.22
C ARG A 232 -19.29 -30.77 25.97
N VAL A 233 -20.27 -30.17 25.29
CA VAL A 233 -21.22 -29.25 25.93
C VAL A 233 -22.44 -30.04 26.39
N SER A 234 -22.82 -29.90 27.66
CA SER A 234 -24.04 -30.53 28.18
C SER A 234 -25.26 -29.91 27.51
N MET A 235 -26.25 -30.73 27.17
CA MET A 235 -27.54 -30.23 26.67
C MET A 235 -28.23 -29.30 27.69
N ASP A 236 -28.02 -29.50 28.98
CA ASP A 236 -28.55 -28.61 30.02
C ASP A 236 -27.96 -27.20 29.94
N ASP A 237 -26.68 -27.08 29.58
CA ASP A 237 -26.03 -25.78 29.38
C ASP A 237 -26.60 -25.06 28.15
N VAL A 238 -26.85 -25.79 27.06
CA VAL A 238 -27.48 -25.26 25.85
C VAL A 238 -28.91 -24.81 26.15
N ILE A 239 -29.70 -25.60 26.88
CA ILE A 239 -31.07 -25.24 27.29
C ILE A 239 -31.07 -24.00 28.19
N MET A 240 -30.12 -23.90 29.12
CA MET A 240 -29.98 -22.74 29.99
C MET A 240 -29.68 -21.47 29.18
N GLU A 241 -28.76 -21.55 28.21
CA GLU A 241 -28.39 -20.38 27.40
C GLU A 241 -29.52 -19.98 26.44
N LEU A 242 -30.24 -20.96 25.87
CA LEU A 242 -31.45 -20.71 25.09
C LEU A 242 -32.51 -19.96 25.90
N LYS A 243 -32.74 -20.36 27.16
CA LYS A 243 -33.68 -19.66 28.06
C LYS A 243 -33.25 -18.22 28.33
N ARG A 244 -31.95 -17.96 28.47
CA ARG A 244 -31.41 -16.59 28.65
C ARG A 244 -31.64 -15.73 27.41
N TRP A 245 -31.36 -16.28 26.22
CA TRP A 245 -31.59 -15.59 24.97
C TRP A 245 -33.08 -15.27 24.75
N LEU A 246 -33.98 -16.22 25.01
CA LEU A 246 -35.43 -16.00 24.96
C LEU A 246 -35.90 -14.92 25.94
N ALA A 247 -35.37 -14.90 27.17
CA ALA A 247 -35.71 -13.88 28.15
C ALA A 247 -35.23 -12.47 27.73
N ALA A 248 -34.04 -12.37 27.13
CA ALA A 248 -33.53 -11.10 26.59
C ALA A 248 -34.35 -10.61 25.39
N LEU A 249 -34.80 -11.52 24.52
CA LEU A 249 -35.69 -11.19 23.41
C LEU A 249 -37.06 -10.69 23.87
N GLU A 250 -37.66 -11.35 24.86
CA GLU A 250 -38.93 -10.92 25.44
C GLU A 250 -38.81 -9.51 26.03
N GLU A 251 -37.71 -9.21 26.75
CA GLU A 251 -37.43 -7.85 27.23
C GLU A 251 -37.28 -6.85 26.08
N GLU A 252 -36.60 -7.22 24.99
CA GLU A 252 -36.45 -6.36 23.81
C GLU A 252 -37.81 -6.00 23.19
N ILE A 253 -38.66 -7.01 23.01
CA ILE A 253 -40.01 -6.86 22.44
C ILE A 253 -40.84 -5.92 23.32
N GLN A 254 -40.91 -6.18 24.62
CA GLN A 254 -41.68 -5.35 25.56
C GLN A 254 -41.19 -3.90 25.58
N LEU A 255 -39.87 -3.68 25.57
CA LEU A 255 -39.30 -2.33 25.53
C LEU A 255 -39.53 -1.64 24.18
N ALA A 256 -39.44 -2.37 23.07
CA ALA A 256 -39.71 -1.84 21.75
C ALA A 256 -41.19 -1.44 21.59
N GLU A 257 -42.12 -2.26 22.08
CA GLU A 257 -43.55 -1.96 22.10
C GLU A 257 -43.86 -0.76 22.97
N LEU A 258 -43.33 -0.71 24.21
CA LEU A 258 -43.50 0.44 25.10
C LEU A 258 -42.93 1.72 24.49
N HIS A 259 -41.74 1.63 23.88
CA HIS A 259 -41.12 2.75 23.17
C HIS A 259 -41.97 3.21 21.98
N GLN A 260 -42.51 2.28 21.20
CA GLN A 260 -43.35 2.58 20.04
C GLN A 260 -44.69 3.19 20.44
N GLN A 261 -45.35 2.66 21.47
CA GLN A 261 -46.60 3.20 22.01
C GLN A 261 -46.41 4.63 22.53
N ARG A 262 -45.31 4.89 23.25
CA ARG A 262 -45.04 6.18 23.88
C ARG A 262 -44.55 7.25 22.90
N PHE A 263 -43.73 6.88 21.91
CA PHE A 263 -43.02 7.84 21.05
C PHE A 263 -43.36 7.78 19.55
N GLN A 264 -44.10 6.77 19.10
CA GLN A 264 -44.56 6.60 17.70
C GLN A 264 -43.44 6.72 16.65
N CYS A 265 -42.25 6.22 16.95
CA CYS A 265 -41.10 6.32 16.05
C CYS A 265 -41.40 5.61 14.72
N LYS A 266 -41.48 6.38 13.62
CA LYS A 266 -41.61 5.80 12.27
C LYS A 266 -40.29 5.16 11.87
N GLY A 267 -40.26 3.83 11.72
CA GLY A 267 -39.20 3.12 10.99
C GLY A 267 -38.15 2.36 11.79
N MET A 268 -38.19 2.31 13.13
CA MET A 268 -37.15 1.58 13.88
C MET A 268 -37.47 0.11 14.21
N HIS A 269 -38.74 -0.31 14.20
CA HIS A 269 -39.10 -1.58 14.88
C HIS A 269 -39.96 -2.58 14.08
N SER A 270 -40.61 -2.17 12.99
CA SER A 270 -41.64 -3.04 12.37
C SER A 270 -41.09 -4.13 11.45
N SER A 271 -40.00 -3.89 10.70
CA SER A 271 -39.53 -4.88 9.71
C SER A 271 -38.51 -5.86 10.27
N VAL A 272 -37.60 -5.41 11.15
CA VAL A 272 -36.48 -6.24 11.63
C VAL A 272 -36.91 -7.22 12.72
N LEU A 273 -37.73 -6.79 13.69
CA LEU A 273 -38.25 -7.68 14.74
C LEU A 273 -39.13 -8.79 14.17
N MET A 274 -40.02 -8.48 13.22
CA MET A 274 -40.84 -9.49 12.55
C MET A 274 -40.00 -10.49 11.74
N HIS A 275 -38.95 -10.04 11.06
CA HIS A 275 -38.10 -10.97 10.28
C HIS A 275 -37.22 -11.85 11.16
N CYS A 276 -36.62 -11.32 12.23
CA CYS A 276 -35.79 -12.09 13.14
C CYS A 276 -36.61 -13.11 13.94
N ILE A 277 -37.78 -12.73 14.46
CA ILE A 277 -38.65 -13.66 15.19
C ILE A 277 -39.11 -14.78 14.26
N THR A 278 -39.57 -14.47 13.05
CA THR A 278 -40.08 -15.51 12.14
C THR A 278 -38.98 -16.44 11.63
N SER A 279 -37.81 -15.90 11.28
CA SER A 279 -36.69 -16.70 10.76
C SER A 279 -36.11 -17.64 11.82
N VAL A 280 -35.91 -17.11 13.03
CA VAL A 280 -35.27 -17.88 14.11
C VAL A 280 -36.25 -18.88 14.74
N TYR A 281 -37.53 -18.52 14.89
CA TYR A 281 -38.53 -19.46 15.43
C TYR A 281 -38.77 -20.65 14.48
N VAL A 282 -38.67 -20.46 13.17
CA VAL A 282 -38.76 -21.56 12.19
C VAL A 282 -37.48 -22.40 12.19
N GLY A 283 -36.30 -21.77 12.19
CA GLY A 283 -35.02 -22.48 12.21
C GLY A 283 -34.81 -23.32 13.47
N ILE A 284 -35.03 -22.74 14.65
CA ILE A 284 -34.85 -23.44 15.93
C ILE A 284 -35.86 -24.58 16.09
N ASN A 285 -37.12 -24.42 15.68
CA ASN A 285 -38.07 -25.53 15.76
C ASN A 285 -37.69 -26.70 14.84
N LEU A 286 -37.15 -26.43 13.65
CA LEU A 286 -36.69 -27.49 12.75
C LEU A 286 -35.48 -28.24 13.33
N GLU A 287 -34.51 -27.54 13.90
CA GLU A 287 -33.31 -28.15 14.48
C GLU A 287 -33.59 -28.87 15.80
N ILE A 288 -34.42 -28.31 16.69
CA ILE A 288 -34.82 -28.98 17.94
C ILE A 288 -35.59 -30.27 17.63
N THR A 289 -36.49 -30.24 16.63
CA THR A 289 -37.23 -31.45 16.24
C THR A 289 -36.28 -32.51 15.68
N ALA A 290 -35.32 -32.11 14.84
CA ALA A 290 -34.31 -33.03 14.30
C ALA A 290 -33.41 -33.64 15.38
N ILE A 291 -33.01 -32.85 16.38
CA ILE A 291 -32.21 -33.33 17.53
C ILE A 291 -33.04 -34.29 18.40
N ALA A 292 -34.30 -33.95 18.68
CA ALA A 292 -35.20 -34.81 19.45
C ALA A 292 -35.45 -36.16 18.74
N ASP A 293 -35.66 -36.13 17.42
CA ASP A 293 -35.83 -37.34 16.61
C ASP A 293 -34.56 -38.20 16.59
N ALA A 294 -33.38 -37.58 16.49
CA ALA A 294 -32.09 -38.28 16.54
C ALA A 294 -31.82 -38.91 17.90
N GLN A 295 -32.14 -38.20 18.99
CA GLN A 295 -32.03 -38.70 20.36
C GLN A 295 -32.97 -39.90 20.57
N HIS A 296 -34.22 -39.77 20.15
CA HIS A 296 -35.22 -40.84 20.22
C HIS A 296 -34.79 -42.06 19.40
N ALA A 297 -34.26 -41.87 18.19
CA ALA A 297 -33.72 -42.96 17.38
C ALA A 297 -32.53 -43.67 18.05
N SER A 298 -31.63 -42.92 18.68
CA SER A 298 -30.49 -43.46 19.44
C SER A 298 -30.94 -44.30 20.64
N ASP A 299 -31.90 -43.80 21.42
CA ASP A 299 -32.44 -44.51 22.58
C ASP A 299 -33.21 -45.78 22.17
N MET A 300 -33.97 -45.71 21.06
CA MET A 300 -34.62 -46.88 20.47
C MET A 300 -33.62 -47.92 19.96
N SER A 301 -32.47 -47.51 19.45
CA SER A 301 -31.39 -48.42 19.03
C SER A 301 -30.75 -49.14 20.23
N LYS A 302 -30.47 -48.42 21.32
CA LYS A 302 -29.97 -49.02 22.58
C LYS A 302 -30.95 -50.03 23.17
N LEU A 303 -32.25 -49.72 23.16
CA LEU A 303 -33.29 -50.63 23.61
C LEU A 303 -33.38 -51.90 22.75
N ARG A 304 -33.14 -51.81 21.44
CA ARG A 304 -33.07 -52.98 20.54
C ARG A 304 -31.84 -53.84 20.83
N SER A 305 -30.65 -53.24 20.97
CA SER A 305 -29.42 -53.98 21.31
C SER A 305 -29.56 -54.75 22.62
N ASN A 306 -30.11 -54.12 23.66
CA ASN A 306 -30.33 -54.77 24.96
C ASN A 306 -31.34 -55.93 24.87
N ARG A 307 -32.32 -55.87 23.96
CA ARG A 307 -33.26 -56.97 23.72
C ARG A 307 -32.60 -58.17 23.04
N ASP A 308 -31.70 -57.93 22.08
CA ASP A 308 -31.00 -59.01 21.39
C ASP A 308 -29.98 -59.73 22.30
N ASP A 309 -29.31 -58.99 23.18
CA ASP A 309 -28.43 -59.58 24.20
C ASP A 309 -29.23 -60.35 25.26
N SER A 310 -30.41 -59.86 25.64
CA SER A 310 -31.32 -60.58 26.55
C SER A 310 -31.92 -61.84 25.92
N ARG A 311 -32.02 -61.94 24.59
CA ARG A 311 -32.54 -63.14 23.90
C ARG A 311 -31.51 -64.26 23.85
N LYS A 312 -30.21 -63.92 23.78
CA LYS A 312 -29.11 -64.89 23.80
C LYS A 312 -28.92 -65.56 25.17
N SER A 313 -29.30 -64.90 26.27
CA SER A 313 -29.17 -65.48 27.62
C SER A 313 -30.24 -66.52 27.99
N TRP A 314 -31.28 -66.70 27.16
CA TRP A 314 -32.36 -67.68 27.37
C TRP A 314 -32.22 -68.93 26.47
N SER A 315 -31.11 -69.05 25.73
CA SER A 315 -30.82 -70.14 24.78
C SER A 315 -29.87 -71.21 25.34
N VAL A 316 -29.86 -71.39 26.67
CA VAL A 316 -29.10 -72.44 27.39
C VAL A 316 -30.07 -73.39 28.04
#